data_AF-A0A832HQT4-F1
#
_entry.id   AF-A0A832HQT4-F1
#
_cell.length_a   1.000
_cell.length_b   1.000
_cell.length_c   1.000
_cell.angle_alpha   90.00
_cell.angle_beta   90.00
_cell.angle_gamma   90.00
#
_symmetry.space_group_name_H-M   'P 1'
#
loop_
_entity.id
_entity.type
_entity.pdbx_description
1 polymer ?
#
loop_
_entity_poly.entity_id
_entity_poly.type
_entity_poly.pdbx_seq_one_letter_code
_entity_poly.pdbx_strand_id
1 'polypeptide(L)'
;MKTNHLITIRVWGDFACFTRPEMKVERVSYPVMTPSAARGILEAIFWEPQMFYLIDAIRVVKKGRWLSFRRNEVIKVISVDSVRTWMHDPEKVVPIQAGGGTDDGTQRNMLALQDVEYLITAEVRTSAPAKAPTQRGGSPRQAERSPACNRRLLRRGNTRWRAAG
;
A
#
# COMPACT_ATOMS: atom_id res chain seq x y z
N MET A 1 -28.20 -6.27 -20.20
CA MET A 1 -26.98 -7.11 -20.30
C MET A 1 -26.02 -6.70 -19.20
N LYS A 2 -25.59 -7.58 -18.30
CA LYS A 2 -24.60 -7.25 -17.27
C LYS A 2 -23.22 -7.14 -17.94
N THR A 3 -22.70 -5.93 -18.11
CA THR A 3 -21.34 -5.72 -18.59
C THR A 3 -20.37 -6.25 -17.53
N ASN A 4 -19.64 -7.32 -17.87
CA ASN A 4 -18.81 -8.07 -16.94
C ASN A 4 -17.45 -7.37 -16.81
N HIS A 5 -17.33 -6.38 -15.92
CA HIS A 5 -16.10 -5.62 -15.66
C HIS A 5 -15.15 -6.36 -14.71
N LEU A 6 -14.98 -7.66 -14.93
CA LEU A 6 -14.08 -8.49 -14.12
C LEU A 6 -12.65 -8.39 -14.66
N ILE A 7 -11.73 -8.16 -13.73
CA ILE A 7 -10.29 -8.23 -13.96
C ILE A 7 -9.70 -9.33 -13.09
N THR A 8 -8.72 -10.04 -13.63
CA THR A 8 -7.92 -11.00 -12.86
C THR A 8 -6.46 -10.62 -12.99
N ILE A 9 -5.79 -10.44 -11.85
CA ILE A 9 -4.38 -10.04 -11.79
C ILE A 9 -3.60 -11.09 -11.01
N ARG A 10 -2.44 -11.46 -11.54
CA ARG A 10 -1.46 -12.31 -10.85
C ARG A 10 -0.48 -11.44 -10.07
N VAL A 11 -0.31 -11.74 -8.79
CA VAL A 11 0.59 -11.04 -7.89
C VAL A 11 1.49 -12.05 -7.21
N TRP A 12 2.78 -11.80 -7.22
CA TRP A 12 3.79 -12.64 -6.58
C TRP A 12 4.84 -11.78 -5.89
N GLY A 13 5.52 -12.33 -4.90
CA GLY A 13 6.60 -11.65 -4.21
C GLY A 13 7.43 -12.58 -3.34
N ASP A 14 8.69 -12.22 -3.15
CA ASP A 14 9.63 -12.99 -2.33
C ASP A 14 9.21 -12.99 -0.86
N PHE A 15 8.64 -11.88 -0.38
CA PHE A 15 8.13 -11.73 0.97
C PHE A 15 6.77 -11.02 0.99
N ALA A 16 5.89 -11.42 1.90
CA ALA A 16 4.63 -10.73 2.16
C ALA A 16 4.29 -10.73 3.66
N CYS A 17 3.73 -9.61 4.13
CA CYS A 17 3.28 -9.47 5.51
C CYS A 17 1.90 -8.80 5.56
N PHE A 18 0.86 -9.60 5.70
CA PHE A 18 -0.51 -9.16 5.89
C PHE A 18 -0.80 -9.02 7.38
N THR A 19 -0.36 -7.91 7.98
CA THR A 19 -0.29 -7.79 9.45
C THR A 19 -1.65 -7.97 10.13
N ARG A 20 -1.71 -8.84 11.14
CA ARG A 20 -2.86 -8.97 12.04
C ARG A 20 -2.95 -7.75 12.96
N PRO A 21 -4.14 -7.15 13.16
CA PRO A 21 -4.26 -5.96 13.99
C PRO A 21 -3.91 -6.24 15.45
N GLU A 22 -4.19 -7.45 15.95
CA GLU A 22 -3.89 -7.86 17.33
C GLU A 22 -2.39 -7.89 17.64
N MET A 23 -1.55 -8.20 16.64
CA MET A 23 -0.10 -8.43 16.80
C MET A 23 0.72 -7.40 16.03
N LYS A 24 0.24 -6.15 15.97
CA LYS A 24 0.89 -5.06 15.22
C LYS A 24 2.29 -4.73 15.73
N VAL A 25 2.58 -4.94 17.01
CA VAL A 25 3.87 -4.66 17.64
C VAL A 25 4.95 -5.63 17.15
N GLU A 26 4.66 -6.93 17.12
CA GLU A 26 5.57 -8.01 16.65
C GLU A 26 5.37 -8.38 15.17
N ARG A 27 4.51 -7.65 14.45
CA ARG A 27 4.19 -7.81 13.03
C ARG A 27 4.06 -9.28 12.59
N VAL A 28 2.93 -9.88 12.94
CA VAL A 28 2.57 -11.23 12.49
C VAL A 28 1.62 -11.16 11.30
N SER A 29 1.99 -11.82 10.21
CA SER A 29 1.15 -11.92 9.01
C SER A 29 -0.03 -12.88 9.19
N TYR A 30 -1.14 -12.62 8.52
CA TYR A 30 -2.13 -13.64 8.18
C TYR A 30 -1.51 -14.71 7.27
N PRO A 31 -2.03 -15.96 7.28
CA PRO A 31 -1.53 -17.05 6.44
C PRO A 31 -1.84 -16.85 4.94
N VAL A 32 -2.76 -15.95 4.61
CA VAL A 32 -3.16 -15.62 3.23
C VAL A 32 -3.42 -14.12 3.10
N MET A 33 -3.40 -13.63 1.85
CA MET A 33 -3.70 -12.24 1.53
C MET A 33 -5.10 -11.83 1.99
N THR A 34 -5.21 -10.67 2.64
CA THR A 34 -6.50 -10.09 3.04
C THR A 34 -7.17 -9.35 1.87
N PRO A 35 -8.51 -9.26 1.82
CA PRO A 35 -9.21 -8.46 0.82
C PRO A 35 -8.80 -6.98 0.81
N SER A 36 -8.46 -6.43 1.98
CA SER A 36 -7.95 -5.06 2.10
C SER A 36 -6.59 -4.87 1.42
N ALA A 37 -5.67 -5.84 1.58
CA ALA A 37 -4.38 -5.82 0.92
C ALA A 37 -4.52 -6.02 -0.60
N ALA A 38 -5.42 -6.92 -1.02
CA ALA A 38 -5.73 -7.12 -2.44
C ALA A 38 -6.27 -5.83 -3.08
N ARG A 39 -7.19 -5.14 -2.42
CA ARG A 39 -7.70 -3.83 -2.87
C ARG A 39 -6.57 -2.81 -2.98
N GLY A 40 -5.71 -2.70 -1.97
CA GLY A 40 -4.58 -1.77 -2.00
C GLY A 40 -3.60 -2.04 -3.15
N ILE A 41 -3.36 -3.32 -3.50
CA ILE A 41 -2.54 -3.68 -4.67
C ILE A 41 -3.20 -3.23 -5.98
N LEU A 42 -4.51 -3.43 -6.13
CA LEU A 42 -5.23 -2.99 -7.32
C LEU A 42 -5.23 -1.47 -7.45
N GLU A 43 -5.47 -0.76 -6.36
CA GLU A 43 -5.43 0.71 -6.31
C GLU A 43 -4.04 1.27 -6.64
N ALA A 44 -2.97 0.57 -6.22
CA ALA A 44 -1.61 0.93 -6.56
C ALA A 44 -1.26 0.74 -8.04
N ILE A 45 -1.98 -0.12 -8.77
CA ILE A 45 -1.81 -0.28 -10.22
C ILE A 45 -2.53 0.85 -10.96
N PHE A 46 -3.79 1.07 -10.61
CA PHE A 46 -4.60 2.14 -11.19
C PHE A 46 -5.74 2.49 -10.25
N TRP A 47 -5.91 3.78 -9.97
CA TRP A 47 -7.04 4.26 -9.19
C TRP A 47 -7.42 5.68 -9.60
N GLU A 48 -8.72 5.91 -9.71
CA GLU A 48 -9.30 7.24 -9.83
C GLU A 48 -10.38 7.42 -8.75
N PRO A 49 -10.66 8.64 -8.28
CA PRO A 49 -11.66 8.90 -7.24
C PRO A 49 -13.08 8.43 -7.60
N GLN A 50 -13.37 8.28 -8.89
CA GLN A 50 -14.67 7.85 -9.40
C GLN A 50 -14.80 6.33 -9.52
N MET A 51 -13.79 5.56 -9.11
CA MET A 51 -13.80 4.11 -9.19
C MET A 51 -13.37 3.42 -7.89
N PHE A 52 -13.88 2.21 -7.70
CA PHE A 52 -13.48 1.32 -6.63
C PHE A 52 -13.45 -0.13 -7.11
N TYR A 53 -12.59 -0.92 -6.49
CA TYR A 53 -12.48 -2.35 -6.74
C TYR A 53 -13.30 -3.13 -5.73
N LEU A 54 -14.22 -3.96 -6.24
CA LEU A 54 -14.91 -4.97 -5.44
C LEU A 54 -14.18 -6.30 -5.62
N ILE A 55 -13.50 -6.77 -4.56
CA ILE A 55 -12.81 -8.06 -4.60
C ILE A 55 -13.85 -9.18 -4.61
N ASP A 56 -13.83 -10.00 -5.65
CA ASP A 56 -14.72 -11.15 -5.81
C ASP A 56 -14.08 -12.42 -5.26
N ALA A 57 -12.83 -12.69 -5.64
CA ALA A 57 -12.11 -13.88 -5.20
C ALA A 57 -10.60 -13.65 -5.11
N ILE A 58 -9.98 -14.31 -4.13
CA ILE A 58 -8.52 -14.42 -4.01
C ILE A 58 -8.18 -15.90 -4.09
N ARG A 59 -7.52 -16.33 -5.17
CA ARG A 59 -7.03 -17.70 -5.33
C ARG A 59 -5.57 -17.77 -4.94
N VAL A 60 -5.25 -18.72 -4.07
CA VAL A 60 -3.86 -18.96 -3.64
C VAL A 60 -3.21 -19.92 -4.63
N VAL A 61 -2.18 -19.44 -5.33
CA VAL A 61 -1.36 -20.27 -6.22
C VAL A 61 -0.23 -20.89 -5.40
N LYS A 62 0.44 -20.07 -4.58
CA LYS A 62 1.43 -20.50 -3.61
C LYS A 62 1.16 -19.84 -2.26
N LYS A 63 0.99 -20.66 -1.21
CA LYS A 63 0.84 -20.19 0.17
C LYS A 63 2.13 -19.55 0.72
N GLY A 64 3.27 -19.98 0.21
CA GLY A 64 4.57 -19.63 0.77
C GLY A 64 4.86 -20.35 2.09
N ARG A 65 6.00 -20.01 2.69
CA ARG A 65 6.45 -20.53 3.99
C ARG A 65 6.63 -19.41 5.00
N TRP A 66 6.47 -19.72 6.28
CA TRP A 66 6.74 -18.76 7.34
C TRP A 66 8.23 -18.45 7.43
N LEU A 67 8.56 -17.17 7.56
CA LEU A 67 9.89 -16.67 7.80
C LEU A 67 9.85 -15.66 8.95
N SER A 68 10.69 -15.88 9.95
CA SER A 68 10.87 -14.94 11.06
C SER A 68 12.18 -14.18 10.88
N PHE A 69 12.13 -12.86 10.98
CA PHE A 69 13.33 -12.02 10.99
C PHE A 69 13.11 -10.78 11.85
N ARG A 70 14.20 -10.23 12.41
CA ARG A 70 14.17 -9.03 13.23
C ARG A 70 14.56 -7.80 12.42
N ARG A 71 13.86 -6.69 12.67
CA ARG A 71 14.17 -5.38 12.08
C ARG A 71 14.42 -4.35 13.17
N ASN A 72 15.40 -3.49 12.95
CA ASN A 72 15.52 -2.26 13.73
C ASN A 72 14.47 -1.27 13.21
N GLU A 73 13.55 -0.85 14.08
CA GLU A 73 12.52 0.16 13.80
C GLU A 73 12.67 1.35 14.73
N VAL A 74 12.37 2.54 14.23
CA VAL A 74 12.33 3.77 15.04
C VAL A 74 10.93 3.94 15.61
N ILE A 75 10.82 4.16 16.91
CA ILE A 75 9.52 4.33 17.58
C ILE A 75 9.05 5.79 17.53
N LYS A 76 9.97 6.73 17.72
CA LYS A 76 9.62 8.14 17.91
C LYS A 76 9.37 8.83 16.57
N VAL A 77 8.32 9.65 16.54
CA VAL A 77 8.09 10.65 15.50
C VAL A 77 8.57 11.98 16.06
N ILE A 78 9.37 12.72 15.29
CA ILE A 78 9.85 14.04 15.73
C ILE A 78 8.68 15.01 15.84
N SER A 79 8.63 15.76 16.95
CA SER A 79 7.59 16.77 17.15
C SER A 79 7.86 18.02 16.31
N VAL A 80 6.81 18.75 15.92
CA VAL A 80 6.94 20.00 15.16
C VAL A 80 7.68 21.06 15.97
N ASP A 81 7.51 21.07 17.30
CA ASP A 81 8.19 22.02 18.18
C ASP A 81 9.69 21.74 18.26
N SER A 82 10.08 20.46 18.33
CA SER A 82 11.49 20.06 18.24
C SER A 82 12.13 20.51 16.92
N VAL A 83 11.38 20.46 15.80
CA VAL A 83 11.87 20.97 14.51
C VAL A 83 12.05 22.49 14.54
N ARG A 84 11.08 23.24 15.09
CA ARG A 84 11.18 24.70 15.22
C ARG A 84 12.37 25.12 16.07
N THR A 85 12.59 24.45 17.20
CA THR A 85 13.76 24.72 18.05
C THR A 85 15.05 24.42 17.30
N TRP A 86 15.12 23.32 16.54
CA TRP A 86 16.31 23.00 15.74
C TRP A 86 16.60 24.03 14.64
N MET A 87 15.56 24.64 14.04
CA MET A 87 15.74 25.71 13.04
C MET A 87 16.37 26.98 13.62
N HIS A 88 16.20 27.23 14.92
CA HIS A 88 16.75 28.40 15.61
C HIS A 88 18.07 28.10 16.34
N ASP A 89 18.14 26.97 17.05
CA ASP A 89 19.28 26.52 17.85
C ASP A 89 19.54 25.02 17.61
N PRO A 90 20.37 24.66 16.61
CA PRO A 90 20.62 23.26 16.25
C PRO A 90 21.26 22.42 17.37
N GLU A 91 22.04 23.04 18.25
CA GLU A 91 22.77 22.35 19.33
C GLU A 91 21.87 21.86 20.47
N LYS A 92 20.65 22.42 20.60
CA LYS A 92 19.72 22.07 21.68
C LYS A 92 18.87 20.83 21.39
N VAL A 93 18.90 20.31 20.16
CA VAL A 93 18.02 19.23 19.73
C VAL A 93 18.83 18.00 19.35
N VAL A 94 18.59 16.89 20.07
CA VAL A 94 19.18 15.59 19.73
C VAL A 94 18.34 14.96 18.60
N PRO A 95 18.94 14.63 17.44
CA PRO A 95 18.22 13.95 16.36
C PRO A 95 17.88 12.52 16.78
N ILE A 96 16.76 12.01 16.25
CA ILE A 96 16.35 10.63 16.49
C ILE A 96 17.38 9.70 15.86
N GLN A 97 18.05 8.90 16.69
CA GLN A 97 19.07 7.97 16.21
C GLN A 97 18.42 6.64 15.82
N ALA A 98 18.43 6.31 14.53
CA ALA A 98 17.78 5.11 13.98
C ALA A 98 18.57 3.79 14.15
N GLY A 99 19.61 3.78 14.99
CA GLY A 99 20.47 2.62 15.24
C GLY A 99 19.88 1.63 16.24
N GLY A 100 20.29 0.36 16.16
CA GLY A 100 19.94 -0.62 17.19
C GLY A 100 20.74 -0.36 18.48
N GLY A 101 20.05 -0.21 19.62
CA GLY A 101 20.68 0.01 20.93
C GLY A 101 20.63 1.46 21.43
N THR A 102 19.99 2.37 20.70
CA THR A 102 19.66 3.73 21.16
C THR A 102 18.27 3.72 21.81
N ASP A 103 17.98 4.64 22.74
CA ASP A 103 16.67 4.73 23.42
C ASP A 103 15.48 4.90 22.45
N ASP A 104 15.77 5.33 21.21
CA ASP A 104 14.77 5.62 20.18
C ASP A 104 14.57 4.47 19.17
N GLY A 105 15.48 3.48 19.16
CA GLY A 105 15.50 2.36 18.23
C GLY A 105 15.10 1.05 18.91
N THR A 106 14.05 0.39 18.43
CA THR A 106 13.61 -0.91 18.97
C THR A 106 13.69 -1.99 17.90
N GLN A 107 14.21 -3.15 18.31
CA GLN A 107 14.16 -4.35 17.48
C GLN A 107 12.78 -4.99 17.60
N ARG A 108 12.09 -5.17 16.47
CA ARG A 108 10.83 -5.91 16.41
C ARG A 108 11.04 -7.19 15.64
N ASN A 109 10.47 -8.27 16.16
CA ASN A 109 10.34 -9.47 15.35
C ASN A 109 9.29 -9.22 14.27
N MET A 110 9.39 -9.95 13.17
CA MET A 110 8.38 -10.00 12.12
C MET A 110 8.24 -11.45 11.70
N LEU A 111 6.98 -11.93 11.64
CA LEU A 111 6.64 -13.23 11.09
C LEU A 111 5.91 -13.04 9.75
N ALA A 112 6.66 -13.16 8.67
CA ALA A 112 6.20 -12.93 7.30
C ALA A 112 6.06 -14.25 6.52
N LEU A 113 5.43 -14.18 5.36
CA LEU A 113 5.38 -15.25 4.38
C LEU A 113 6.47 -15.05 3.33
N GLN A 114 7.10 -16.12 2.88
CA GLN A 114 8.12 -16.14 1.82
C GLN A 114 7.64 -16.94 0.60
N ASP A 115 7.95 -16.47 -0.61
CA ASP A 115 7.56 -17.04 -1.91
C ASP A 115 6.04 -17.22 -2.03
N VAL A 116 5.32 -16.10 -2.06
CA VAL A 116 3.86 -16.10 -2.17
C VAL A 116 3.40 -15.77 -3.59
N GLU A 117 2.29 -16.38 -4.00
CA GLU A 117 1.68 -16.11 -5.31
C GLU A 117 0.16 -16.24 -5.22
N TYR A 118 -0.54 -15.22 -5.73
CA TYR A 118 -1.99 -15.08 -5.68
C TYR A 118 -2.56 -14.63 -7.03
N LEU A 119 -3.79 -15.03 -7.29
CA LEU A 119 -4.63 -14.48 -8.35
C LEU A 119 -5.80 -13.74 -7.69
N ILE A 120 -5.90 -12.45 -7.98
CA ILE A 120 -6.94 -11.57 -7.46
C ILE A 120 -7.95 -11.35 -8.59
N THR A 121 -9.19 -11.75 -8.36
CA THR A 121 -10.32 -11.42 -9.24
C THR A 121 -11.16 -10.33 -8.59
N ALA A 122 -11.38 -9.25 -9.33
CA ALA A 122 -12.14 -8.10 -8.85
C ALA A 122 -13.02 -7.50 -9.95
N GLU A 123 -14.14 -6.93 -9.53
CA GLU A 123 -15.00 -6.12 -10.39
C GLU A 123 -14.64 -4.64 -10.24
N VAL A 124 -14.49 -3.95 -11.37
CA VAL A 124 -14.32 -2.50 -11.37
C VAL A 124 -15.68 -1.84 -11.41
N ARG A 125 -16.00 -1.05 -10.38
CA ARG A 125 -17.22 -0.25 -10.33
C ARG A 125 -16.89 1.22 -10.27
N THR A 126 -17.74 2.02 -10.88
CA THR A 126 -17.70 3.47 -10.72
C THR A 126 -18.59 3.86 -9.55
N SER A 127 -18.12 4.75 -8.70
CA SER A 127 -19.00 5.44 -7.76
C SER A 127 -19.81 6.48 -8.52
N ALA A 128 -20.97 6.87 -7.97
CA ALA A 128 -21.64 8.09 -8.44
C ALA A 128 -20.62 9.23 -8.48
N PRO A 129 -20.70 10.16 -9.46
CA PRO A 129 -19.78 11.26 -9.52
C PRO A 129 -19.83 11.98 -8.17
N ALA A 130 -18.78 11.83 -7.37
CA ALA A 130 -18.50 12.80 -6.33
C ALA A 130 -18.52 14.14 -7.05
N LYS A 131 -19.29 15.12 -6.53
CA LYS A 131 -19.29 16.49 -7.05
C LYS A 131 -17.86 16.80 -7.47
N ALA A 132 -17.68 17.20 -8.73
CA ALA A 132 -16.37 17.53 -9.28
C ALA A 132 -15.61 18.28 -8.19
N PRO A 133 -14.37 17.87 -7.84
CA PRO A 133 -13.61 18.64 -6.87
C PRO A 133 -13.68 20.07 -7.37
N THR A 134 -14.26 20.97 -6.57
CA THR A 134 -14.43 22.36 -6.96
C THR A 134 -13.02 22.89 -7.16
N GLN A 135 -12.52 22.80 -8.38
CA GLN A 135 -11.24 23.35 -8.73
C GLN A 135 -11.42 24.83 -8.48
N ARG A 136 -10.71 25.38 -7.50
CA ARG A 136 -10.49 26.82 -7.46
C ARG A 136 -9.71 27.14 -8.75
N GLY A 137 -10.43 27.50 -9.82
CA GLY A 137 -9.86 28.10 -11.04
C GLY A 137 -9.82 27.27 -12.33
N GLY A 138 -10.53 26.15 -12.48
CA GLY A 138 -10.50 25.35 -13.73
C GLY A 138 -11.72 25.56 -14.64
N SER A 139 -11.53 25.93 -15.91
CA SER A 139 -12.63 26.20 -16.86
C SER A 139 -13.38 24.94 -17.32
N PRO A 140 -14.67 25.02 -17.72
CA PRO A 140 -15.58 23.87 -17.88
C PRO A 140 -15.27 22.91 -19.05
N ARG A 141 -14.25 23.17 -19.86
CA ARG A 141 -14.05 22.47 -21.15
C ARG A 141 -13.26 21.16 -21.09
N GLN A 142 -12.80 20.72 -19.92
CA GLN A 142 -11.99 19.49 -19.79
C GLN A 142 -12.76 18.25 -19.29
N ALA A 143 -14.08 18.34 -19.09
CA ALA A 143 -14.87 17.25 -18.49
C ALA A 143 -15.17 16.06 -19.44
N GLU A 144 -14.92 16.18 -20.75
CA GLU A 144 -15.39 15.18 -21.73
C GLU A 144 -14.36 14.10 -22.14
N ARG A 145 -13.17 14.07 -21.54
CA ARG A 145 -12.18 13.02 -21.83
C ARG A 145 -11.60 12.42 -20.56
N SER A 146 -12.42 11.72 -19.78
CA SER A 146 -11.86 10.67 -18.92
C SER A 146 -11.63 9.43 -19.81
N PRO A 147 -10.37 9.01 -20.04
CA PRO A 147 -10.08 7.82 -20.84
C PRO A 147 -10.46 6.60 -20.01
N ALA A 148 -11.72 6.23 -20.14
CA ALA A 148 -12.30 4.97 -19.69
C ALA A 148 -11.26 3.84 -19.75
N CYS A 149 -10.95 3.27 -18.58
CA CYS A 149 -10.44 1.91 -18.44
C CYS A 149 -9.41 1.52 -19.50
N ASN A 150 -8.25 2.21 -19.53
CA ASN A 150 -7.21 1.89 -20.49
C ASN A 150 -6.52 0.57 -20.09
N ARG A 151 -7.08 -0.55 -20.59
CA ARG A 151 -6.59 -1.94 -20.46
C ARG A 151 -5.11 -2.12 -20.84
N ARG A 152 -4.50 -1.11 -21.45
CA ARG A 152 -3.11 -1.05 -21.88
C ARG A 152 -2.12 -0.95 -20.70
N LEU A 153 -2.51 -0.39 -19.56
CA LEU A 153 -1.69 -0.36 -18.34
C LEU A 153 -1.57 -1.76 -17.70
N LEU A 154 -2.65 -2.54 -17.68
CA LEU A 154 -2.68 -3.91 -17.13
C LEU A 154 -1.82 -4.92 -17.94
N ARG A 155 -1.50 -4.62 -19.21
CA ARG A 155 -0.66 -5.49 -20.05
C ARG A 155 0.84 -5.28 -19.87
N ARG A 156 1.26 -4.17 -19.27
CA ARG A 156 2.68 -3.94 -18.96
C ARG A 156 2.97 -4.52 -17.59
N GLY A 157 3.27 -5.81 -17.55
CA GLY A 157 3.59 -6.59 -16.34
C GLY A 157 4.89 -6.21 -15.63
N ASN A 158 5.21 -4.92 -15.52
CA ASN A 158 6.41 -4.44 -14.85
C ASN A 158 6.15 -3.10 -14.15
N THR A 159 5.27 -3.09 -13.14
CA THR A 159 5.29 -2.05 -12.10
C THR A 159 6.45 -2.38 -11.16
N ARG A 160 7.68 -2.12 -11.63
CA ARG A 160 8.92 -2.31 -10.88
C ARG A 160 8.95 -1.30 -9.74
N TRP A 161 8.30 -1.60 -8.63
CA TRP A 161 8.50 -0.90 -7.37
C TRP A 161 9.85 -1.34 -6.80
N ARG A 162 10.92 -0.65 -7.17
CA ARG A 162 12.14 -0.65 -6.37
C ARG A 162 11.87 0.25 -5.16
N ALA A 163 11.93 -0.33 -3.96
CA ALA A 163 12.10 0.48 -2.76
C ALA A 163 13.39 1.30 -2.96
N ALA A 164 13.29 2.62 -2.82
CA ALA A 164 14.47 3.47 -2.71
C ALA A 164 15.27 2.99 -1.49
N GLY A 165 16.56 2.71 -1.71
CA GLY A 165 17.53 2.46 -0.65
C GLY A 165 17.92 3.75 0.06
#